data_AF-A0A8I6RYD2-F1
#
_entry.id   AF-A0A8I6RYD2-F1
#
_cell.length_a   1.000
_cell.length_b   1.000
_cell.length_c   1.000
_cell.angle_alpha   90.00
_cell.angle_beta   90.00
_cell.angle_gamma   90.00
#
_symmetry.space_group_name_H-M   'P 1'
#
loop_
_entity.id
_entity.type
_entity.pdbx_description
1 polymer ?
#
loop_
_entity_poly.entity_id
_entity_poly.type
_entity_poly.pdbx_seq_one_letter_code
_entity_poly.pdbx_strand_id
1 'polypeptide(L)'
;MSAEPVSPSLKDLPKVAVDLKTQLEGFNTDRMKHTDTEEKNPLPTAEDVAIEKTQRDLLLGVQSFETCKLKHTETQEKNPLPDKDVIEAEKGQLNLFKGIENFDTTKLKHTETCEKNPLPTTEIINQEKMA
;
A
#
# COMPACT_ATOMS: atom_id res chain seq x y z
N MET A 1 -28.28 5.18 -22.16
CA MET A 1 -27.85 5.59 -23.52
C MET A 1 -27.20 6.95 -23.37
N SER A 2 -25.88 6.98 -23.42
CA SER A 2 -25.08 8.20 -23.23
C SER A 2 -25.11 8.99 -24.53
N ALA A 3 -25.69 10.19 -24.51
CA ALA A 3 -25.66 11.09 -25.65
C ALA A 3 -24.25 11.67 -25.76
N GLU A 4 -23.54 11.38 -26.85
CA GLU A 4 -22.32 12.07 -27.20
C GLU A 4 -22.62 13.57 -27.41
N PRO A 5 -21.78 14.50 -26.95
CA PRO A 5 -22.01 15.91 -27.15
C PRO A 5 -21.83 16.23 -28.65
N VAL A 6 -22.94 16.47 -29.33
CA VAL A 6 -22.95 16.99 -30.70
C VAL A 6 -22.21 18.32 -30.70
N SER A 7 -21.11 18.39 -31.44
CA SER A 7 -20.37 19.63 -31.63
C SER A 7 -21.29 20.62 -32.36
N PRO A 8 -21.48 21.86 -31.85
CA PRO A 8 -22.40 22.80 -32.47
C PRO A 8 -21.97 23.12 -33.90
N SER A 9 -22.91 23.06 -34.85
CA SER A 9 -22.63 23.38 -36.24
C SER A 9 -22.47 24.89 -36.41
N LEU A 10 -21.71 25.35 -37.41
CA LEU A 10 -21.40 26.77 -37.63
C LEU A 10 -22.66 27.66 -37.76
N LYS A 11 -23.80 27.05 -38.13
CA LYS A 11 -25.10 27.74 -38.29
C LYS A 11 -25.82 27.97 -36.96
N ASP A 12 -25.49 27.18 -35.94
CA ASP A 12 -26.16 27.17 -34.64
C ASP A 12 -25.41 28.04 -33.60
N LEU A 13 -24.23 28.55 -33.94
CA LEU A 13 -23.49 29.49 -33.11
C LEU A 13 -24.15 30.87 -33.17
N PRO A 14 -24.27 31.59 -32.03
CA PRO A 14 -24.81 32.93 -32.01
C PRO A 14 -23.97 33.86 -32.89
N LYS A 15 -24.65 34.62 -33.77
CA LYS A 15 -23.99 35.59 -34.64
C LYS A 15 -23.50 36.76 -33.80
N VAL A 16 -22.23 37.12 -33.97
CA VAL A 16 -21.64 38.30 -33.34
C VAL A 16 -22.44 39.54 -33.75
N ALA A 17 -22.80 40.38 -32.77
CA ALA A 17 -23.51 41.62 -33.04
C ALA A 17 -22.73 42.48 -34.03
N VAL A 18 -23.45 43.13 -34.95
CA VAL A 18 -22.86 43.89 -36.08
C VAL A 18 -21.90 44.98 -35.59
N ASP A 19 -22.23 45.63 -34.48
CA ASP A 19 -21.40 46.67 -33.87
C ASP A 19 -20.06 46.11 -33.36
N LEU A 20 -20.09 44.96 -32.68
CA LEU A 20 -18.89 44.30 -32.17
C LEU A 20 -18.00 43.78 -33.31
N LYS A 21 -18.60 43.23 -34.37
CA LYS A 21 -17.87 42.80 -35.57
C LYS A 21 -17.15 43.97 -36.23
N THR A 22 -17.81 45.12 -36.36
CA THR A 22 -17.22 46.34 -36.95
C THR A 22 -16.10 46.89 -36.07
N GLN A 23 -16.25 46.88 -34.75
CA GLN A 23 -15.21 47.30 -33.81
C GLN A 23 -13.97 46.40 -33.84
N LEU A 24 -14.15 45.09 -34.00
CA LEU A 24 -13.05 44.13 -34.14
C LEU A 24 -12.34 44.26 -35.50
N GLU A 25 -13.10 44.47 -36.58
CA GLU A 25 -12.54 44.68 -37.93
C GLU A 25 -11.77 46.00 -38.06
N GLY A 26 -12.21 47.05 -37.34
CA GLY A 26 -11.52 48.33 -37.24
C GLY A 26 -10.56 48.44 -36.06
N PHE A 27 -10.31 47.34 -35.33
CA PHE A 27 -9.46 47.36 -34.15
C PHE A 27 -8.02 47.67 -34.56
N ASN A 28 -7.53 48.82 -34.11
CA ASN A 28 -6.14 49.22 -34.33
C ASN A 28 -5.29 48.76 -33.15
N THR A 29 -4.45 47.76 -33.39
CA THR A 29 -3.48 47.22 -32.43
C THR A 29 -2.45 48.24 -31.97
N ASP A 30 -2.18 49.28 -32.75
CA ASP A 30 -1.25 50.37 -32.40
C ASP A 30 -1.76 51.22 -31.22
N ARG A 31 -3.07 51.13 -30.92
CA ARG A 31 -3.69 51.81 -29.76
C ARG A 31 -3.59 50.98 -28.48
N MET A 32 -3.10 49.75 -28.55
CA MET A 32 -2.81 48.97 -27.35
C MET A 32 -1.64 49.62 -26.60
N LYS A 33 -1.75 49.68 -25.28
CA LYS A 33 -0.64 50.15 -24.46
C LYS A 33 0.52 49.17 -24.58
N HIS A 34 1.71 49.67 -24.87
CA HIS A 34 2.93 48.87 -24.79
C HIS A 34 3.06 48.33 -23.37
N THR A 35 3.26 47.03 -23.25
CA THR A 35 3.60 46.38 -21.97
C THR A 35 4.96 45.74 -22.16
N ASP A 36 5.95 46.23 -21.43
CA ASP A 36 7.27 45.62 -21.42
C ASP A 36 7.16 44.23 -20.77
N THR A 37 7.61 43.21 -21.50
CA THR A 37 7.66 41.83 -21.00
C THR A 37 9.10 41.51 -20.65
N GLU A 38 9.40 41.42 -19.36
CA GLU A 38 10.72 41.07 -18.87
C GLU A 38 10.85 39.54 -18.75
N GLU A 39 11.68 38.93 -19.60
CA GLU A 39 12.06 37.52 -19.46
C GLU A 39 13.02 37.38 -18.28
N LYS A 40 12.52 36.81 -17.17
CA LYS A 40 13.34 36.49 -16.00
C LYS A 40 14.15 35.23 -16.28
N ASN A 41 15.35 35.40 -16.84
CA ASN A 41 16.36 34.35 -16.90
C ASN A 41 17.51 34.65 -15.92
N PRO A 42 17.29 34.53 -14.59
CA PRO A 42 18.33 34.76 -13.61
C PRO A 42 19.45 33.73 -13.81
N LEU A 43 20.69 34.21 -13.82
CA LEU A 43 21.84 33.32 -13.78
C LEU A 43 21.84 32.51 -12.47
N PRO A 44 22.38 31.27 -12.48
CA PRO A 44 22.62 30.53 -11.25
C PRO A 44 23.37 31.39 -10.24
N THR A 45 22.97 31.30 -8.98
CA THR A 45 23.66 31.98 -7.90
C THR A 45 25.02 31.32 -7.62
N ALA A 46 25.90 32.02 -6.92
CA ALA A 46 27.16 31.43 -6.48
C ALA A 46 26.95 30.22 -5.55
N GLU A 47 25.84 30.22 -4.80
CA GLU A 47 25.43 29.10 -3.94
C GLU A 47 25.03 27.88 -4.78
N ASP A 48 24.22 28.07 -5.83
CA ASP A 48 23.80 27.00 -6.75
C ASP A 48 25.03 26.28 -7.36
N VAL A 49 26.01 27.06 -7.83
CA VAL A 49 27.24 26.53 -8.41
C VAL A 49 28.11 25.81 -7.37
N ALA A 50 28.16 26.30 -6.13
CA ALA A 50 28.91 25.66 -5.05
C ALA A 50 28.29 24.32 -4.63
N ILE A 51 26.96 24.27 -4.56
CA ILE A 51 26.21 23.03 -4.30
C ILE A 51 26.45 22.02 -5.42
N GLU A 52 26.31 22.45 -6.69
CA GLU A 52 26.51 21.58 -7.85
C GLU A 52 27.92 20.98 -7.88
N LYS A 53 28.95 21.79 -7.62
CA LYS A 53 30.34 21.31 -7.51
C LYS A 53 30.50 20.27 -6.42
N THR A 54 29.96 20.53 -5.23
CA THR A 54 30.02 19.59 -4.11
C THR A 54 29.35 18.27 -4.44
N GLN A 55 28.16 18.31 -5.06
CA GLN A 55 27.44 17.12 -5.49
C GLN A 55 28.20 16.33 -6.57
N ARG A 56 28.75 17.04 -7.55
CA ARG A 56 29.56 16.45 -8.62
C ARG A 56 30.80 15.75 -8.05
N ASP A 57 31.52 16.41 -7.15
CA ASP A 57 32.73 15.86 -6.55
C ASP A 57 32.42 14.61 -5.72
N LEU A 58 31.32 14.61 -4.97
CA LEU A 58 30.83 13.43 -4.25
C LEU A 58 30.53 12.27 -5.22
N LEU A 59 29.82 12.55 -6.31
CA LEU A 59 29.46 11.53 -7.30
C LEU A 59 30.70 10.94 -7.98
N LEU A 60 31.66 11.79 -8.35
CA LEU A 60 32.93 11.36 -8.93
C LEU A 60 33.74 10.53 -7.94
N GLY A 61 33.76 10.91 -6.66
CA GLY A 61 34.42 10.15 -5.60
C GLY A 61 33.84 8.74 -5.44
N VAL A 62 32.51 8.60 -5.52
CA VAL A 62 31.84 7.29 -5.48
C VAL A 62 32.09 6.50 -6.77
N GLN A 63 32.01 7.14 -7.94
CA GLN A 63 32.22 6.47 -9.23
C GLN A 63 33.65 5.95 -9.40
N SER A 64 34.64 6.71 -8.93
CA SER A 64 36.06 6.35 -8.99
C SER A 64 36.53 5.55 -7.78
N PHE A 65 35.62 5.12 -6.90
CA PHE A 65 35.97 4.39 -5.70
C PHE A 65 36.58 3.03 -6.04
N GLU A 66 37.86 2.87 -5.73
CA GLU A 66 38.58 1.61 -5.90
C GLU A 66 38.27 0.65 -4.74
N THR A 67 37.44 -0.35 -5.00
CA THR A 67 37.08 -1.38 -4.03
C THR A 67 38.30 -2.17 -3.51
N CYS A 68 39.38 -2.23 -4.28
CA CYS A 68 40.65 -2.87 -3.88
C CYS A 68 41.34 -2.14 -2.71
N LYS A 69 40.98 -0.88 -2.42
CA LYS A 69 41.47 -0.11 -1.27
C LYS A 69 40.70 -0.43 0.03
N LEU A 70 39.61 -1.18 -0.04
CA LEU A 70 38.91 -1.64 1.16
C LEU A 70 39.82 -2.59 1.96
N LYS A 71 39.89 -2.37 3.27
CA LYS A 71 40.62 -3.25 4.17
C LYS A 71 39.91 -4.61 4.21
N HIS A 72 40.69 -5.69 4.11
CA HIS A 72 40.16 -7.02 4.33
C HIS A 72 39.60 -7.13 5.75
N THR A 73 38.39 -7.69 5.87
CA THR A 73 37.75 -7.98 7.14
C THR A 73 37.22 -9.41 7.11
N GLU A 74 37.48 -10.17 8.15
CA GLU A 74 36.93 -11.52 8.32
C GLU A 74 35.53 -11.40 8.93
N THR A 75 34.50 -11.76 8.16
CA THR A 75 33.11 -11.84 8.66
C THR A 75 32.80 -13.23 9.15
N GLN A 76 32.44 -13.35 10.42
CA GLN A 76 32.02 -14.61 11.04
C GLN A 76 30.48 -14.72 11.00
N GLU A 77 29.96 -15.37 9.95
CA GLU A 77 28.54 -15.70 9.86
C GLU A 77 28.24 -16.93 10.73
N LYS A 78 27.50 -16.74 11.82
CA LYS A 78 27.06 -17.84 12.68
C LYS A 78 25.77 -18.42 12.13
N ASN A 79 25.86 -19.61 11.53
CA ASN A 79 24.71 -20.47 11.27
C ASN A 79 24.76 -21.67 12.22
N PRO A 80 24.41 -21.50 13.51
CA PRO A 80 24.45 -22.60 14.47
C PRO A 80 23.43 -23.67 14.08
N LEU A 81 23.87 -24.92 14.07
CA LEU A 81 22.95 -26.05 13.96
C LEU A 81 22.04 -26.09 15.20
N PRO A 82 20.79 -26.56 15.08
CA PRO A 82 19.93 -26.77 16.24
C PRO A 82 20.60 -27.69 17.26
N ASP A 83 20.51 -27.33 18.54
CA ASP A 83 21.02 -28.16 19.63
C ASP A 83 20.18 -29.42 19.81
N LYS A 84 20.74 -30.42 20.50
CA LYS A 84 20.06 -31.70 20.77
C LYS A 84 18.69 -31.50 21.43
N ASP A 85 18.58 -30.56 22.35
CA ASP A 85 17.34 -30.26 23.06
C ASP A 85 16.24 -29.76 22.10
N VAL A 86 16.62 -28.93 21.12
CA VAL A 86 15.70 -28.41 20.10
C VAL A 86 15.21 -29.55 19.20
N ILE A 87 16.11 -30.45 18.81
CA ILE A 87 15.79 -31.62 17.99
C ILE A 87 14.87 -32.59 18.75
N GLU A 88 15.14 -32.84 20.04
CA GLU A 88 14.32 -33.71 20.87
C GLU A 88 12.93 -33.13 21.12
N ALA A 89 12.84 -31.81 21.36
CA ALA A 89 11.56 -31.11 21.49
C ALA A 89 10.71 -31.21 20.21
N GLU A 90 11.31 -30.93 19.05
CA GLU A 90 10.63 -31.03 17.75
C GLU A 90 10.18 -32.47 17.46
N LYS A 91 11.06 -33.45 17.74
CA LYS A 91 10.72 -34.88 17.59
C LYS A 91 9.57 -35.30 18.50
N GLY A 92 9.54 -34.82 19.75
CA GLY A 92 8.46 -35.06 20.69
C GLY A 92 7.12 -34.50 20.18
N GLN A 93 7.13 -33.26 19.68
CA GLN A 93 5.95 -32.62 19.11
C GLN A 93 5.44 -33.36 17.87
N LEU A 94 6.34 -33.78 16.99
CA LEU A 94 5.99 -34.52 15.77
C LEU A 94 5.42 -35.91 16.07
N ASN A 95 5.92 -36.58 17.11
CA ASN A 95 5.36 -37.84 17.61
C ASN A 95 3.97 -37.65 18.20
N LEU A 96 3.74 -36.57 18.95
CA LEU A 96 2.42 -36.25 19.49
C LEU A 96 1.40 -36.03 18.37
N PHE A 97 1.75 -35.23 17.35
CA PHE A 97 0.88 -35.01 16.20
C PHE A 97 0.54 -36.31 15.48
N LYS A 98 1.54 -37.16 15.19
CA LYS A 98 1.31 -38.48 14.59
C LYS A 98 0.43 -39.38 15.46
N GLY A 99 0.60 -39.32 16.78
CA GLY A 99 -0.18 -40.09 17.73
C GLY A 99 -1.66 -39.70 17.73
N ILE A 100 -1.95 -38.40 17.61
CA ILE A 100 -3.32 -37.87 17.49
C ILE A 100 -3.91 -38.20 16.13
N GLU A 101 -3.17 -37.96 15.05
CA GLU A 101 -3.62 -38.19 13.67
C GLU A 101 -4.00 -39.66 13.43
N ASN A 102 -3.23 -40.59 13.98
CA ASN A 102 -3.44 -42.03 13.82
C ASN A 102 -4.13 -42.67 15.04
N PHE A 103 -4.76 -41.87 15.90
CA PHE A 103 -5.40 -42.40 17.10
C PHE A 103 -6.64 -43.24 16.73
N ASP A 104 -6.61 -44.50 17.15
CA ASP A 104 -7.71 -45.43 16.96
C ASP A 104 -8.86 -45.15 17.94
N THR A 105 -9.95 -44.58 17.41
CA THR A 105 -11.14 -44.21 18.18
C THR A 105 -11.88 -45.40 18.77
N THR A 106 -11.64 -46.62 18.28
CA THR A 106 -12.24 -47.84 18.86
C THR A 106 -11.67 -48.17 20.24
N LYS A 107 -10.52 -47.60 20.59
CA LYS A 107 -9.91 -47.72 21.94
C LYS A 107 -10.54 -46.79 22.96
N LEU A 108 -11.42 -45.87 22.55
CA LEU A 108 -12.16 -45.03 23.48
C LEU A 108 -13.22 -45.86 24.19
N LYS A 109 -13.28 -45.74 25.52
CA LYS A 109 -14.36 -46.36 26.30
C LYS A 109 -15.68 -45.65 25.98
N HIS A 110 -16.74 -46.43 25.78
CA HIS A 110 -18.09 -45.89 25.66
C HIS A 110 -18.42 -45.08 26.93
N THR A 111 -18.89 -43.85 26.73
CA THR A 111 -19.33 -42.95 27.81
C THR A 111 -20.67 -42.38 27.39
N GLU A 112 -21.71 -42.68 28.18
CA GLU A 112 -23.02 -42.06 28.02
C GLU A 112 -23.02 -40.71 28.76
N THR A 113 -23.19 -39.62 28.02
CA THR A 113 -23.33 -38.29 28.61
C THR A 113 -24.79 -38.06 29.02
N CYS A 114 -25.08 -38.09 30.32
CA CYS A 114 -26.41 -37.74 30.84
C CYS A 114 -26.61 -36.22 30.85
N GLU A 115 -27.63 -35.73 30.14
CA GLU A 115 -28.09 -34.35 30.25
C GLU A 115 -28.63 -34.10 31.67
N LYS A 116 -28.00 -33.16 32.39
CA LYS A 116 -28.35 -32.84 33.78
C LYS A 116 -29.64 -32.01 33.92
N ASN A 117 -30.44 -31.89 32.85
CA ASN A 117 -31.71 -31.16 32.84
C ASN A 117 -32.89 -32.07 32.46
N PRO A 118 -33.15 -33.16 33.21
CA PRO A 118 -34.33 -33.98 32.95
C PRO A 118 -35.60 -33.16 33.16
N LEU A 119 -36.58 -33.33 32.26
CA LEU A 119 -37.90 -32.72 32.44
C LEU A 119 -38.50 -33.20 33.77
N PRO A 120 -39.19 -32.33 34.53
CA PRO A 120 -39.87 -32.71 35.76
C PRO A 120 -40.80 -33.92 35.51
N THR A 121 -40.76 -34.92 36.39
CA THR A 121 -41.64 -36.09 36.28
C THR A 121 -43.09 -35.70 36.55
N THR A 122 -44.04 -36.48 36.01
CA THR A 122 -45.49 -36.27 36.22
C THR A 122 -45.88 -36.22 37.70
N GLU A 123 -45.15 -36.94 38.55
CA GLU A 123 -45.32 -36.91 40.01
C GLU A 123 -45.05 -35.52 40.58
N ILE A 124 -43.93 -34.91 40.20
CA ILE A 124 -43.52 -33.56 40.63
C ILE A 124 -44.53 -32.53 40.11
N ILE A 125 -44.94 -32.67 38.85
CA ILE A 125 -45.95 -31.80 38.23
C ILE A 125 -47.29 -31.88 38.97
N ASN A 126 -47.71 -33.08 39.37
CA ASN A 126 -48.97 -33.28 40.07
C ASN A 126 -48.91 -32.77 41.51
N GLN A 127 -47.78 -32.98 42.22
CA GLN A 127 -47.58 -32.41 43.55
C GLN A 127 -47.65 -30.88 43.54
N GLU A 128 -47.03 -30.23 42.56
CA GLU A 128 -47.08 -28.77 42.41
C GLU A 128 -48.49 -28.27 42.08
N LYS A 129 -49.29 -29.05 41.34
CA LYS A 129 -50.69 -28.73 41.04
C LYS A 129 -51.63 -28.89 42.23
N MET A 130 -51.24 -29.64 43.26
CA MET A 130 -52.05 -29.84 44.47
C MET A 130 -51.71 -28.85 45.59
N ALA A 131 -50.65 -28.05 45.43
CA ALA A 131 -50.31 -26.91 46.29
C ALA A 131 -51.06 -25.65 45.84
#